data_AF-A0A7G5DSA8-F1
#
_entry.id   AF-A0A7G5DSA8-F1
#
_cell.length_a   1.000
_cell.length_b   1.000
_cell.length_c   1.000
_cell.angle_alpha   90.00
_cell.angle_beta   90.00
_cell.angle_gamma   90.00
#
_symmetry.space_group_name_H-M   'P 1'
#
loop_
_entity.id
_entity.type
_entity.pdbx_description
1 polymer ?
#
loop_
_entity_poly.entity_id
_entity_poly.type
_entity_poly.pdbx_seq_one_letter_code
_entity_poly.pdbx_strand_id
1 'polypeptide(L)'
;MSQIIKIPRLKDKAIIDCFKEIAENLSAHSPSANLSLLGSASINFDPQQPEQNQDIADLIKKNSELIFSLSFSAGGFSARLYRGGAAETKSPYTDDINLAPGNNCKLTESEKIELGYTIIKKLKAIEPGRTVGSKGSKEQEELASIHEATLKRLEELSEKLISDNHEYREKLDLLHEHKQNSLEEEFKEKDQTLKKEYQELKDLLQEKEQEFENRKQELDSKSNTHARRQIRKDIIGEIKKRQTEFKLTSGTNKLRTPIALAMLGLIAVFVVLSGFSIRDFYHALTLNNTSALWIPGIKQIVYSFGAVGSILFYIRWQNRWFEQHSLAEFHLKQLELDMERASWIVETSLEWNDAKGNSIPPELLDSLSRNLFTPQGEKVENLVHPADQLASAIMGTASMVKLKTGNTEVEIDPRKLRKVKTEIDTNNQP
;
A
#
# COMPACT_ATOMS: atom_id res chain seq x y z
N MET A 1 10.83 87.55 46.22
CA MET A 1 11.93 87.56 45.23
C MET A 1 11.34 87.10 43.90
N SER A 2 11.57 87.85 42.83
CA SER A 2 11.19 87.46 41.46
C SER A 2 12.27 86.55 40.86
N GLN A 3 11.88 85.44 40.25
CA GLN A 3 12.79 84.54 39.53
C GLN A 3 12.61 84.73 38.02
N ILE A 4 13.72 84.79 37.28
CA ILE A 4 13.70 84.89 35.82
C ILE A 4 14.16 83.55 35.24
N ILE A 5 13.31 82.94 34.43
CA ILE A 5 13.60 81.72 33.69
C ILE A 5 13.71 82.08 32.22
N LYS A 6 14.80 81.68 31.56
CA LYS A 6 14.94 81.81 30.11
C LYS A 6 14.35 80.60 29.42
N ILE A 7 13.57 80.83 28.38
CA ILE A 7 13.00 79.79 27.53
C ILE A 7 13.39 80.05 26.07
N PRO A 8 13.50 79.02 25.21
CA PRO A 8 13.66 79.25 23.78
C PRO A 8 12.39 79.92 23.24
N ARG A 9 12.53 80.61 22.11
CA ARG A 9 11.38 81.20 21.43
C ARG A 9 10.39 80.12 20.99
N LEU A 10 9.16 80.20 21.50
CA LEU A 10 8.11 79.21 21.26
C LEU A 10 6.93 79.84 20.52
N LYS A 11 6.22 79.00 19.75
CA LYS A 11 4.98 79.38 19.06
C LYS A 11 3.88 79.69 20.07
N ASP A 12 2.99 80.60 19.70
CA ASP A 12 1.92 81.10 20.57
C ASP A 12 1.04 79.95 21.12
N LYS A 13 0.78 78.91 20.32
CA LYS A 13 0.02 77.72 20.75
C LYS A 13 0.66 77.00 21.94
N ALA A 14 1.97 76.76 21.91
CA ALA A 14 2.66 76.03 22.97
C ALA A 14 2.67 76.80 24.30
N ILE A 15 2.70 78.15 24.21
CA ILE A 15 2.62 79.04 25.36
C ILE A 15 1.21 78.96 25.97
N ILE A 16 0.16 79.10 25.14
CA ILE A 16 -1.23 79.03 25.59
C ILE A 16 -1.57 77.65 26.19
N ASP A 17 -1.14 76.56 25.55
CA ASP A 17 -1.35 75.20 26.03
C ASP A 17 -0.69 74.97 27.42
N CYS A 18 0.49 75.54 27.64
CA CYS A 18 1.16 75.47 28.95
C CYS A 18 0.38 76.23 30.03
N PHE A 19 -0.11 77.43 29.74
CA PHE A 19 -0.90 78.20 30.71
C PHE A 19 -2.28 77.61 30.95
N LYS A 20 -2.84 76.87 29.98
CA LYS A 20 -4.06 76.08 30.16
C LYS A 20 -3.87 74.94 31.17
N GLU A 21 -2.83 74.13 31.00
CA GLU A 21 -2.50 73.03 31.92
C GLU A 21 -2.21 73.54 33.35
N ILE A 22 -1.53 74.70 33.44
CA ILE A 22 -1.33 75.42 34.71
C ILE A 22 -2.67 75.87 35.33
N ALA A 23 -3.62 76.34 34.52
CA ALA A 23 -4.92 76.80 34.99
C ALA A 23 -5.85 75.67 35.41
N GLU A 24 -5.76 74.49 34.77
CA GLU A 24 -6.48 73.27 35.14
C GLU A 24 -6.03 72.77 36.53
N ASN A 25 -4.71 72.73 36.75
CA ASN A 25 -4.13 72.33 38.05
C ASN A 25 -4.43 73.34 39.18
N LEU A 26 -4.68 74.61 38.84
CA LEU A 26 -4.95 75.70 39.81
C LEU A 26 -6.42 76.10 39.91
N SER A 27 -7.33 75.19 39.59
CA SER A 27 -8.77 75.49 39.45
C SER A 27 -9.45 76.09 40.67
N ALA A 28 -8.85 75.97 41.86
CA ALA A 28 -9.36 76.53 43.10
C ALA A 28 -9.19 78.06 43.27
N HIS A 29 -8.41 78.74 42.42
CA HIS A 29 -7.95 80.13 42.69
C HIS A 29 -8.21 81.16 41.59
N SER A 30 -9.23 80.93 40.74
CA SER A 30 -9.73 81.83 39.70
C SER A 30 -8.60 82.43 38.83
N PRO A 31 -7.99 81.65 37.93
CA PRO A 31 -6.88 82.11 37.12
C PRO A 31 -7.35 83.14 36.09
N SER A 32 -6.51 84.13 35.81
CA SER A 32 -6.75 85.14 34.77
C SER A 32 -5.48 85.34 33.95
N ALA A 33 -5.64 85.50 32.63
CA ALA A 33 -4.53 85.74 31.73
C ALA A 33 -4.82 86.96 30.84
N ASN A 34 -3.79 87.79 30.63
CA ASN A 34 -3.82 88.92 29.72
C ASN A 34 -2.69 88.77 28.69
N LEU A 35 -3.04 88.84 27.41
CA LEU A 35 -2.13 88.79 26.27
C LEU A 35 -2.00 90.18 25.68
N SER A 36 -0.77 90.64 25.48
CA SER A 36 -0.48 91.78 24.62
C SER A 36 0.07 91.26 23.30
N LEU A 37 -0.59 91.59 22.19
CA LEU A 37 -0.19 91.21 20.84
C LEU A 37 0.66 92.31 20.18
N LEU A 38 1.49 91.90 19.22
CA LEU A 38 2.21 92.80 18.35
C LEU A 38 1.21 93.71 17.60
N GLY A 39 1.30 95.03 17.78
CA GLY A 39 0.35 95.99 17.17
C GLY A 39 -0.73 96.52 18.12
N SER A 40 -0.55 96.42 19.45
CA SER A 40 -1.36 97.08 20.50
C SER A 40 -2.75 96.53 20.83
N ALA A 41 -3.07 95.31 20.40
CA ALA A 41 -4.25 94.60 20.89
C ALA A 41 -3.95 93.90 22.24
N SER A 42 -4.84 94.04 23.21
CA SER A 42 -4.78 93.32 24.49
C SER A 42 -6.01 92.43 24.68
N ILE A 43 -5.82 91.14 24.98
CA ILE A 43 -6.90 90.18 25.15
C ILE A 43 -6.84 89.63 26.58
N ASN A 44 -7.90 89.84 27.34
CA ASN A 44 -8.11 89.20 28.63
C ASN A 44 -8.91 87.91 28.43
N PHE A 45 -8.44 86.81 29.02
CA PHE A 45 -9.13 85.53 28.93
C PHE A 45 -8.98 84.70 30.19
N ASP A 46 -9.95 83.80 30.37
CA ASP A 46 -9.84 82.73 31.35
C ASP A 46 -9.04 81.57 30.75
N PRO A 47 -7.86 81.26 31.29
CA PRO A 47 -6.98 80.21 30.78
C PRO A 47 -7.55 78.79 30.97
N GLN A 48 -8.62 78.58 31.74
CA GLN A 48 -9.28 77.28 31.84
C GLN A 48 -10.10 76.94 30.59
N GLN A 49 -10.66 77.94 29.92
CA GLN A 49 -11.47 77.77 28.72
C GLN A 49 -11.01 78.75 27.61
N PRO A 50 -9.76 78.57 27.10
CA PRO A 50 -9.21 79.46 26.08
C PRO A 50 -10.00 79.45 24.76
N GLU A 51 -10.80 78.41 24.53
CA GLU A 51 -11.61 78.22 23.32
C GLU A 51 -12.91 79.04 23.30
N GLN A 52 -13.34 79.63 24.43
CA GLN A 52 -14.53 80.49 24.46
C GLN A 52 -14.30 81.87 23.84
N ASN A 53 -13.06 82.34 23.77
CA ASN A 53 -12.71 83.61 23.13
C ASN A 53 -12.31 83.37 21.67
N GLN A 54 -13.11 83.89 20.72
CA GLN A 54 -12.88 83.75 19.27
C GLN A 54 -11.48 84.24 18.84
N ASP A 55 -10.98 85.33 19.45
CA ASP A 55 -9.67 85.89 19.14
C ASP A 55 -8.51 84.95 19.51
N ILE A 56 -8.68 84.12 20.54
CA ILE A 56 -7.67 83.15 21.00
C ILE A 56 -7.73 81.88 20.17
N ALA A 57 -8.93 81.43 19.81
CA ALA A 57 -9.11 80.32 18.87
C ALA A 57 -8.42 80.64 17.51
N ASP A 58 -8.53 81.88 17.05
CA ASP A 58 -7.85 82.35 15.83
C ASP A 58 -6.33 82.42 15.98
N LEU A 59 -5.81 82.83 17.14
CA LEU A 59 -4.36 82.79 17.43
C LEU A 59 -3.82 81.35 17.47
N ILE A 60 -4.54 80.45 18.14
CA ILE A 60 -4.17 79.02 18.21
C ILE A 60 -4.17 78.40 16.80
N LYS A 61 -5.14 78.76 15.95
CA LYS A 61 -5.24 78.28 14.57
C LYS A 61 -4.15 78.83 13.66
N LYS A 62 -3.75 80.09 13.83
CA LYS A 62 -2.69 80.74 13.03
C LYS A 62 -1.28 80.28 13.42
N ASN A 63 -1.10 79.71 14.62
CA ASN A 63 0.17 79.13 15.11
C ASN A 63 1.37 80.07 14.89
N SER A 64 1.16 81.35 15.21
CA SER A 64 2.08 82.45 14.94
C SER A 64 3.02 82.75 16.12
N GLU A 65 3.79 83.83 15.98
CA GLU A 65 4.57 84.47 17.04
C GLU A 65 4.12 85.93 17.23
N LEU A 66 2.84 86.13 17.53
CA LEU A 66 2.23 87.44 17.71
C LEU A 66 2.14 87.89 19.17
N ILE A 67 2.26 86.99 20.16
CA ILE A 67 2.25 87.34 21.58
C ILE A 67 3.53 88.11 21.96
N PHE A 68 3.40 89.40 22.29
CA PHE A 68 4.49 90.23 22.74
C PHE A 68 4.79 90.06 24.23
N SER A 69 3.74 90.04 25.05
CA SER A 69 3.83 89.71 26.47
C SER A 69 2.57 88.99 26.94
N LEU A 70 2.73 88.13 27.93
CA LEU A 70 1.63 87.42 28.57
C LEU A 70 1.77 87.59 30.08
N SER A 71 0.72 88.04 30.75
CA SER A 71 0.66 88.06 32.21
C SER A 71 -0.43 87.11 32.69
N PHE A 72 -0.03 86.09 33.44
CA PHE A 72 -0.91 85.15 34.11
C PHE A 72 -0.93 85.46 35.61
N SER A 73 -2.11 85.45 36.22
CA SER A 73 -2.25 85.57 37.67
C SER A 73 -3.30 84.61 38.22
N ALA A 74 -2.94 83.91 39.30
CA ALA A 74 -3.82 83.01 40.03
C ALA A 74 -3.43 83.03 41.52
N GLY A 75 -4.40 83.17 42.43
CA GLY A 75 -4.16 83.05 43.88
C GLY A 75 -3.08 83.97 44.48
N GLY A 76 -2.80 85.12 43.86
CA GLY A 76 -1.74 86.04 44.27
C GLY A 76 -0.35 85.73 43.70
N PHE A 77 -0.20 84.69 42.88
CA PHE A 77 0.97 84.44 42.05
C PHE A 77 0.84 85.17 40.72
N SER A 78 1.96 85.65 40.18
CA SER A 78 2.00 86.25 38.85
C SER A 78 3.18 85.67 38.05
N ALA A 79 2.90 85.24 36.84
CA ALA A 79 3.90 84.86 35.84
C ALA A 79 3.78 85.83 34.67
N ARG A 80 4.89 86.47 34.29
CA ARG A 80 4.94 87.37 33.13
C ARG A 80 5.96 86.86 32.14
N LEU A 81 5.52 86.60 30.92
CA LEU A 81 6.37 86.27 29.79
C LEU A 81 6.63 87.52 28.96
N TYR A 82 7.89 87.78 28.66
CA TYR A 82 8.36 88.86 27.78
C TYR A 82 9.10 88.25 26.59
N ARG A 83 8.56 88.46 25.39
CA ARG A 83 9.20 87.99 24.16
C ARG A 83 10.47 88.78 23.86
N GLY A 84 11.58 88.08 23.69
CA GLY A 84 12.91 88.66 23.52
C GLY A 84 13.52 89.26 24.81
N GLY A 85 12.93 89.00 25.97
CA GLY A 85 13.49 89.39 27.26
C GLY A 85 12.99 90.73 27.83
N ALA A 86 13.24 90.93 29.13
CA ALA A 86 12.74 92.09 29.89
C ALA A 86 13.65 93.33 29.82
N ALA A 87 14.89 93.20 29.32
CA ALA A 87 15.88 94.29 29.24
C ALA A 87 16.08 94.80 27.79
N GLU A 88 16.46 96.07 27.63
CA GLU A 88 16.99 96.60 26.36
C GLU A 88 18.47 96.19 26.25
N THR A 89 18.99 95.48 25.25
CA THR A 89 18.51 94.95 23.96
C THR A 89 17.80 93.59 24.05
N LYS A 90 16.77 93.38 23.23
CA LYS A 90 16.03 92.12 23.17
C LYS A 90 16.81 91.00 22.47
N SER A 91 16.80 89.80 23.03
CA SER A 91 17.38 88.62 22.40
C SER A 91 16.46 88.09 21.28
N PRO A 92 17.00 87.66 20.13
CA PRO A 92 16.19 87.10 19.06
C PRO A 92 15.77 85.64 19.30
N TYR A 93 16.47 84.93 20.20
CA TYR A 93 16.36 83.47 20.38
C TYR A 93 15.67 83.02 21.68
N THR A 94 15.58 83.90 22.67
CA THR A 94 15.12 83.55 24.02
C THR A 94 14.01 84.48 24.50
N ASP A 95 13.05 83.94 25.25
CA ASP A 95 12.01 84.69 25.95
C ASP A 95 12.25 84.59 27.47
N ASP A 96 11.92 85.65 28.21
CA ASP A 96 12.06 85.67 29.66
C ASP A 96 10.71 85.45 30.33
N ILE A 97 10.65 84.53 31.29
CA ILE A 97 9.51 84.35 32.17
C ILE A 97 9.90 84.81 33.57
N ASN A 98 9.24 85.87 34.02
CA ASN A 98 9.36 86.37 35.37
C ASN A 98 8.26 85.76 36.25
N LEU A 99 8.68 84.94 37.21
CA LEU A 99 7.82 84.35 38.23
C LEU A 99 7.94 85.19 39.50
N ALA A 100 6.84 85.84 39.89
CA ALA A 100 6.76 86.66 41.09
C ALA A 100 5.56 86.21 41.95
N PRO A 101 5.81 85.58 43.11
CA PRO A 101 4.78 85.44 44.13
C PRO A 101 4.47 86.82 44.71
N GLY A 102 3.22 87.28 44.61
CA GLY A 102 2.78 88.52 45.22
C GLY A 102 2.80 88.44 46.74
N ASN A 103 2.75 89.59 47.41
CA ASN A 103 2.85 89.69 48.88
C ASN A 103 1.74 88.92 49.63
N ASN A 104 0.63 88.57 48.96
CA ASN A 104 -0.51 87.81 49.51
C ASN A 104 -0.76 86.50 48.73
N CYS A 105 0.29 85.72 48.44
CA CYS A 105 0.17 84.46 47.71
C CYS A 105 -0.47 83.36 48.58
N LYS A 106 -1.62 82.83 48.14
CA LYS A 106 -2.41 81.78 48.84
C LYS A 106 -2.04 80.35 48.43
N LEU A 107 -1.13 80.18 47.47
CA LEU A 107 -0.71 78.87 46.96
C LEU A 107 0.10 78.07 47.99
N THR A 108 -0.19 76.78 48.06
CA THR A 108 0.60 75.80 48.83
C THR A 108 1.99 75.61 48.22
N GLU A 109 2.95 75.10 49.01
CA GLU A 109 4.31 74.86 48.52
C GLU A 109 4.36 73.76 47.44
N SER A 110 3.50 72.74 47.55
CA SER A 110 3.33 71.68 46.54
C SER A 110 2.87 72.24 45.19
N GLU A 111 1.87 73.13 45.18
CA GLU A 111 1.37 73.76 43.96
C GLU A 111 2.44 74.65 43.32
N LYS A 112 3.26 75.35 44.10
CA LYS A 112 4.38 76.16 43.58
C LYS A 112 5.44 75.31 42.88
N ILE A 113 5.75 74.14 43.43
CA ILE A 113 6.71 73.20 42.83
C ILE A 113 6.16 72.62 41.53
N GLU A 114 4.89 72.22 41.51
CA GLU A 114 4.24 71.67 40.32
C GLU A 114 4.13 72.71 39.20
N LEU A 115 3.85 73.97 39.53
CA LEU A 115 3.89 75.08 38.59
C LEU A 115 5.28 75.28 38.00
N GLY A 116 6.31 75.32 38.84
CA GLY A 116 7.70 75.43 38.39
C GLY A 116 8.08 74.28 37.46
N TYR A 117 7.69 73.04 37.82
CA TYR A 117 7.94 71.85 37.02
C TYR A 117 7.23 71.89 35.67
N THR A 118 5.95 72.28 35.64
CA THR A 118 5.15 72.36 34.41
C THR A 118 5.71 73.41 33.46
N ILE A 119 6.08 74.58 33.98
CA ILE A 119 6.73 75.67 33.23
C ILE A 119 8.07 75.19 32.64
N ILE A 120 8.94 74.59 33.46
CA ILE A 120 10.26 74.12 33.02
C ILE A 120 10.11 73.03 31.94
N LYS A 121 9.19 72.08 32.14
CA LYS A 121 8.98 70.92 31.25
C LYS A 121 8.35 71.31 29.91
N LYS A 122 7.27 72.09 29.92
CA LYS A 122 6.52 72.44 28.70
C LYS A 122 7.14 73.60 27.94
N LEU A 123 7.61 74.63 28.65
CA LEU A 123 8.26 75.79 28.03
C LEU A 123 9.75 75.59 27.81
N LYS A 124 10.27 74.38 28.09
CA LYS A 124 11.59 73.95 27.65
C LYS A 124 12.71 74.85 28.19
N ALA A 125 12.62 75.24 29.47
CA ALA A 125 13.53 76.19 30.11
C ALA A 125 15.02 75.85 29.88
N ILE A 126 15.81 76.91 29.75
CA ILE A 126 17.24 76.88 29.48
C ILE A 126 17.96 77.63 30.60
N GLU A 127 19.05 77.06 31.09
CA GLU A 127 19.92 77.71 32.06
C GLU A 127 21.08 78.41 31.33
N PRO A 128 21.08 79.75 31.21
CA PRO A 128 22.20 80.47 30.60
C PRO A 128 23.45 80.37 31.49
N GLY A 129 24.62 80.10 30.90
CA GLY A 129 25.92 80.17 31.57
C GLY A 129 26.56 78.82 31.99
N ARG A 130 25.97 77.68 31.63
CA ARG A 130 26.59 76.34 31.83
C ARG A 130 27.56 75.91 30.71
N THR A 131 27.72 76.72 29.68
CA THR A 131 28.58 76.41 28.53
C THR A 131 30.05 76.60 28.87
N VAL A 132 30.86 75.56 28.67
CA VAL A 132 32.32 75.58 28.89
C VAL A 132 32.98 76.44 27.81
N GLY A 133 33.30 77.71 28.13
CA GLY A 133 34.06 78.59 27.23
C GLY A 133 33.61 80.05 27.25
N SER A 134 34.06 80.81 28.25
CA SER A 134 33.73 82.23 28.48
C SER A 134 34.37 83.21 27.47
N LYS A 135 34.33 82.95 26.16
CA LYS A 135 34.93 83.82 25.13
C LYS A 135 34.07 84.03 23.87
N GLY A 136 32.75 83.83 23.95
CA GLY A 136 31.80 84.11 22.86
C GLY A 136 30.93 85.35 23.12
N SER A 137 30.27 85.88 22.09
CA SER A 137 29.18 86.86 22.29
C SER A 137 28.03 86.20 23.06
N LYS A 138 27.22 86.98 23.80
CA LYS A 138 26.06 86.48 24.58
C LYS A 138 25.10 85.62 23.74
N GLU A 139 24.94 85.95 22.47
CA GLU A 139 24.09 85.22 21.52
C GLU A 139 24.61 83.80 21.23
N GLN A 140 25.93 83.62 21.22
CA GLN A 140 26.55 82.32 20.97
C GLN A 140 26.40 81.38 22.17
N GLU A 141 26.44 81.90 23.39
CA GLU A 141 26.15 81.15 24.62
C GLU A 141 24.68 80.72 24.66
N GLU A 142 23.75 81.60 24.27
CA GLU A 142 22.33 81.27 24.18
C GLU A 142 22.07 80.17 23.15
N LEU A 143 22.64 80.25 21.95
CA LEU A 143 22.54 79.19 20.94
C LEU A 143 23.11 77.86 21.42
N ALA A 144 24.29 77.87 22.06
CA ALA A 144 24.91 76.65 22.58
C ALA A 144 24.04 75.98 23.65
N SER A 145 23.44 76.75 24.55
CA SER A 145 22.53 76.24 25.58
C SER A 145 21.22 75.66 25.00
N ILE A 146 20.70 76.24 23.91
CA ILE A 146 19.57 75.66 23.15
C ILE A 146 19.98 74.30 22.57
N HIS A 147 21.13 74.22 21.91
CA HIS A 147 21.61 72.97 21.31
C HIS A 147 21.80 71.87 22.35
N GLU A 148 22.46 72.17 23.47
CA GLU A 148 22.65 71.21 24.57
C GLU A 148 21.30 70.72 25.13
N ALA A 149 20.34 71.63 25.35
CA ALA A 149 19.00 71.26 25.79
C ALA A 149 18.24 70.42 24.77
N THR A 150 18.47 70.61 23.46
CA THR A 150 17.88 69.75 22.42
C THR A 150 18.53 68.37 22.37
N LEU A 151 19.85 68.28 22.55
CA LEU A 151 20.57 67.01 22.59
C LEU A 151 20.13 66.16 23.77
N LYS A 152 20.08 66.74 24.98
CA LYS A 152 19.59 66.04 26.17
C LYS A 152 18.18 65.47 25.99
N ARG A 153 17.29 66.19 25.30
CA ARG A 153 15.93 65.71 25.00
C ARG A 153 15.91 64.58 23.97
N LEU A 154 16.80 64.63 22.98
CA LEU A 154 16.95 63.53 22.03
C LEU A 154 17.48 62.28 22.72
N GLU A 155 18.41 62.45 23.67
CA GLU A 155 18.92 61.37 24.52
C GLU A 155 17.79 60.76 25.35
N GLU A 156 17.05 61.56 26.11
CA GLU A 156 15.90 61.10 26.91
C GLU A 156 14.82 60.40 26.05
N LEU A 157 14.54 60.92 24.84
CA LEU A 157 13.60 60.29 23.91
C LEU A 157 14.12 58.96 23.37
N SER A 158 15.42 58.89 23.08
CA SER A 158 16.03 57.65 22.59
C SER A 158 16.07 56.58 23.68
N GLU A 159 16.41 56.95 24.92
CA GLU A 159 16.33 56.07 26.08
C GLU A 159 14.91 55.54 26.28
N LYS A 160 13.91 56.43 26.25
CA LYS A 160 12.51 56.03 26.38
C LYS A 160 12.07 55.09 25.26
N LEU A 161 12.43 55.39 24.01
CA LEU A 161 12.09 54.55 22.87
C LEU A 161 12.73 53.16 23.00
N ILE A 162 13.99 53.09 23.45
CA ILE A 162 14.68 51.82 23.69
C ILE A 162 13.97 51.01 24.78
N SER A 163 13.58 51.65 25.89
CA SER A 163 12.82 51.01 26.97
C SER A 163 11.47 50.48 26.47
N ASP A 164 10.69 51.32 25.79
CA ASP A 164 9.37 50.93 25.26
C ASP A 164 9.49 49.80 24.22
N ASN A 165 10.54 49.81 23.39
CA ASN A 165 10.81 48.73 22.43
C ASN A 165 11.18 47.43 23.14
N HIS A 166 11.97 47.50 24.21
CA HIS A 166 12.35 46.35 25.00
C HIS A 166 11.12 45.68 25.64
N GLU A 167 10.27 46.47 26.31
CA GLU A 167 9.02 45.97 26.90
C GLU A 167 8.08 45.37 25.84
N TYR A 168 7.99 46.00 24.66
CA TYR A 168 7.18 45.49 23.56
C TYR A 168 7.71 44.15 23.04
N ARG A 169 9.03 44.02 22.89
CA ARG A 169 9.68 42.77 22.47
C ARG A 169 9.45 41.65 23.48
N GLU A 170 9.62 41.93 24.77
CA GLU A 170 9.39 40.95 25.83
C GLU A 170 7.94 40.42 25.80
N LYS A 171 6.95 41.31 25.66
CA LYS A 171 5.54 40.90 25.51
C LYS A 171 5.31 40.05 24.27
N LEU A 172 5.95 40.39 23.16
CA LEU A 172 5.82 39.66 21.90
C LEU A 172 6.44 38.27 22.01
N ASP A 173 7.60 38.16 22.64
CA ASP A 173 8.30 36.89 22.87
C ASP A 173 7.45 35.96 23.76
N LEU A 174 6.88 36.48 24.86
CA LEU A 174 5.97 35.71 25.73
C LEU A 174 4.72 35.23 24.98
N LEU A 175 4.11 36.07 24.14
CA LEU A 175 2.95 35.69 23.32
C LEU A 175 3.32 34.62 22.28
N HIS A 176 4.49 34.75 21.66
CA HIS A 176 4.98 33.78 20.69
C HIS A 176 5.28 32.43 21.34
N GLU A 177 5.93 32.42 22.50
CA GLU A 177 6.21 31.21 23.26
C GLU A 177 4.91 30.51 23.68
N HIS A 178 3.95 31.25 24.25
CA HIS A 178 2.65 30.69 24.61
C HIS A 178 1.91 30.10 23.40
N LYS A 179 1.95 30.80 22.25
CA LYS A 179 1.32 30.32 21.02
C LYS A 179 2.01 29.08 20.47
N GLN A 180 3.34 28.99 20.54
CA GLN A 180 4.09 27.81 20.14
C GLN A 180 3.75 26.62 21.03
N ASN A 181 3.76 26.81 22.35
CA ASN A 181 3.47 25.75 23.31
C ASN A 181 2.04 25.22 23.14
N SER A 182 1.05 26.10 23.03
CA SER A 182 -0.35 25.70 22.78
C SER A 182 -0.54 24.96 21.45
N LEU A 183 0.11 25.41 20.37
CA LEU A 183 0.07 24.70 19.09
C LEU A 183 0.75 23.32 19.16
N GLU A 184 1.85 23.21 19.90
CA GLU A 184 2.56 21.94 20.09
C GLU A 184 1.75 20.95 20.92
N GLU A 185 1.06 21.43 21.97
CA GLU A 185 0.12 20.64 22.77
C GLU A 185 -1.06 20.15 21.92
N GLU A 186 -1.72 21.04 21.17
CA GLU A 186 -2.80 20.66 20.25
C GLU A 186 -2.34 19.63 19.21
N PHE A 187 -1.13 19.78 18.68
CA PHE A 187 -0.58 18.84 17.71
C PHE A 187 -0.29 17.47 18.35
N LYS A 188 0.26 17.44 19.56
CA LYS A 188 0.51 16.20 20.31
C LYS A 188 -0.81 15.48 20.63
N GLU A 189 -1.85 16.21 21.05
CA GLU A 189 -3.17 15.63 21.29
C GLU A 189 -3.81 15.04 20.03
N LYS A 190 -3.73 15.77 18.90
CA LYS A 190 -4.20 15.28 17.60
C LYS A 190 -3.44 14.05 17.13
N ASP A 191 -2.13 14.02 17.30
CA ASP A 191 -1.31 12.86 16.93
C ASP A 191 -1.63 11.64 17.82
N GLN A 192 -1.86 11.85 19.12
CA GLN A 192 -2.27 10.78 20.03
C GLN A 192 -3.67 10.23 19.72
N THR A 193 -4.63 11.10 19.43
CA THR A 193 -5.99 10.67 19.05
C THR A 193 -5.98 9.91 17.74
N LEU A 194 -5.28 10.44 16.72
CA LEU A 194 -5.14 9.76 15.42
C LEU A 194 -4.45 8.39 15.55
N LYS A 195 -3.42 8.28 16.40
CA LYS A 195 -2.75 6.99 16.67
C LYS A 195 -3.69 5.96 17.32
N LYS A 196 -4.54 6.41 18.25
CA LYS A 196 -5.56 5.53 18.87
C LYS A 196 -6.59 5.08 17.83
N GLU A 197 -7.14 5.99 17.04
CA GLU A 197 -8.09 5.66 15.97
C GLU A 197 -7.48 4.68 14.95
N TYR A 198 -6.21 4.89 14.59
CA TYR A 198 -5.50 3.99 13.68
C TYR A 198 -5.29 2.59 14.27
N GLN A 199 -4.96 2.50 15.56
CA GLN A 199 -4.82 1.22 16.26
C GLN A 199 -6.18 0.50 16.33
N GLU A 200 -7.24 1.19 16.73
CA GLU A 200 -8.60 0.62 16.76
C GLU A 200 -9.05 0.11 15.39
N LEU A 201 -8.80 0.90 14.34
CA LEU A 201 -9.14 0.50 12.97
C LEU A 201 -8.32 -0.70 12.51
N LYS A 202 -7.05 -0.77 12.87
CA LYS A 202 -6.18 -1.90 12.56
C LYS A 202 -6.64 -3.17 13.27
N ASP A 203 -7.00 -3.06 14.55
CA ASP A 203 -7.49 -4.20 15.33
C ASP A 203 -8.83 -4.70 14.78
N LEU A 204 -9.75 -3.80 14.40
CA LEU A 204 -11.00 -4.15 13.72
C LEU A 204 -10.79 -4.83 12.36
N LEU A 205 -9.82 -4.36 11.58
CA LEU A 205 -9.47 -5.00 10.30
C LEU A 205 -8.91 -6.39 10.53
N GLN A 206 -8.03 -6.55 11.52
CA GLN A 206 -7.45 -7.84 11.86
C GLN A 206 -8.51 -8.83 12.36
N GLU A 207 -9.47 -8.38 13.17
CA GLU A 207 -10.61 -9.20 13.61
C GLU A 207 -11.45 -9.65 12.42
N LYS A 208 -11.77 -8.73 11.49
CA LYS A 208 -12.51 -9.08 10.26
C LYS A 208 -11.74 -10.04 9.38
N GLU A 209 -10.43 -9.86 9.22
CA GLU A 209 -9.58 -10.78 8.46
C GLU A 209 -9.62 -12.19 9.07
N GLN A 210 -9.53 -12.30 10.40
CA GLN A 210 -9.65 -13.58 11.10
C GLN A 210 -11.05 -14.19 10.93
N GLU A 211 -12.13 -13.39 11.01
CA GLU A 211 -13.50 -13.85 10.77
C GLU A 211 -13.64 -14.37 9.33
N PHE A 212 -13.10 -13.66 8.34
CA PHE A 212 -13.08 -14.09 6.95
C PHE A 212 -12.28 -15.37 6.73
N GLU A 213 -11.11 -15.51 7.36
CA GLU A 213 -10.33 -16.74 7.28
C GLU A 213 -11.07 -17.92 7.91
N ASN A 214 -11.67 -17.75 9.09
CA ASN A 214 -12.47 -18.78 9.74
C ASN A 214 -13.66 -19.18 8.85
N ARG A 215 -14.36 -18.20 8.27
CA ARG A 215 -15.48 -18.45 7.36
C ARG A 215 -15.03 -19.14 6.08
N LYS A 216 -13.85 -18.81 5.55
CA LYS A 216 -13.25 -19.50 4.41
C LYS A 216 -12.94 -20.96 4.78
N GLN A 217 -12.35 -21.22 5.94
CA GLN A 217 -12.09 -22.59 6.41
C GLN A 217 -13.39 -23.38 6.62
N GLU A 218 -14.45 -22.76 7.12
CA GLU A 218 -15.77 -23.39 7.22
C GLU A 218 -16.39 -23.70 5.85
N LEU A 219 -16.24 -22.80 4.87
CA LEU A 219 -16.70 -23.04 3.51
C LEU A 219 -15.87 -24.12 2.80
N ASP A 220 -14.55 -24.12 3.00
CA ASP A 220 -13.64 -25.12 2.45
C ASP A 220 -13.91 -26.50 3.05
N SER A 221 -14.21 -26.60 4.35
CA SER A 221 -14.61 -27.87 5.00
C SER A 221 -16.00 -28.34 4.57
N LYS A 222 -16.92 -27.43 4.24
CA LYS A 222 -18.23 -27.77 3.63
C LYS A 222 -18.10 -28.14 2.15
N SER A 223 -17.10 -27.63 1.44
CA SER A 223 -16.80 -27.93 0.05
C SER A 223 -16.10 -29.30 -0.08
N ASN A 224 -16.90 -30.37 -0.05
CA ASN A 224 -16.49 -31.75 -0.34
C ASN A 224 -15.82 -31.93 -1.74
N THR A 225 -15.78 -30.88 -2.55
CA THR A 225 -15.19 -30.85 -3.90
C THR A 225 -13.67 -30.96 -3.88
N HIS A 226 -12.99 -30.38 -2.89
CA HIS A 226 -11.52 -30.46 -2.82
C HIS A 226 -11.03 -31.85 -2.40
N ALA A 227 -11.68 -32.48 -1.42
CA ALA A 227 -11.41 -33.85 -1.01
C ALA A 227 -11.65 -34.83 -2.17
N ARG A 228 -12.73 -34.64 -2.94
CA ARG A 228 -13.02 -35.44 -4.15
C ARG A 228 -11.95 -35.28 -5.23
N ARG A 229 -11.52 -34.04 -5.51
CA ARG A 229 -10.44 -33.77 -6.48
C ARG A 229 -9.09 -34.35 -6.03
N GLN A 230 -8.81 -34.38 -4.72
CA GLN A 230 -7.59 -34.97 -4.17
C GLN A 230 -7.61 -36.50 -4.27
N ILE A 231 -8.69 -37.16 -3.83
CA ILE A 231 -8.87 -38.62 -3.99
C ILE A 231 -8.75 -39.02 -5.47
N ARG A 232 -9.31 -38.22 -6.39
CA ARG A 232 -9.14 -38.43 -7.84
C ARG A 232 -7.68 -38.36 -8.27
N LYS A 233 -6.96 -37.30 -7.88
CA LYS A 233 -5.53 -37.14 -8.21
C LYS A 233 -4.70 -38.28 -7.63
N ASP A 234 -5.07 -38.78 -6.46
CA ASP A 234 -4.39 -39.90 -5.82
C ASP A 234 -4.67 -41.22 -6.56
N ILE A 235 -5.93 -41.48 -6.97
CA ILE A 235 -6.27 -42.67 -7.77
C ILE A 235 -5.59 -42.62 -9.15
N ILE A 236 -5.66 -41.50 -9.87
CA ILE A 236 -4.96 -41.32 -11.16
C ILE A 236 -3.45 -41.44 -10.97
N GLY A 237 -2.92 -40.82 -9.91
CA GLY A 237 -1.52 -40.89 -9.55
C GLY A 237 -1.06 -42.31 -9.25
N GLU A 238 -1.88 -43.10 -8.56
CA GLU A 238 -1.60 -44.50 -8.25
C GLU A 238 -1.73 -45.40 -9.49
N ILE A 239 -2.73 -45.19 -10.34
CA ILE A 239 -2.86 -45.87 -11.64
C ILE A 239 -1.65 -45.56 -12.52
N LYS A 240 -1.25 -44.29 -12.60
CA LYS A 240 -0.08 -43.86 -13.37
C LYS A 240 1.23 -44.38 -12.79
N LYS A 241 1.39 -44.40 -11.46
CA LYS A 241 2.54 -45.03 -10.79
C LYS A 241 2.61 -46.51 -11.12
N ARG A 242 1.49 -47.24 -10.99
CA ARG A 242 1.40 -48.64 -11.39
C ARG A 242 1.72 -48.81 -12.87
N GLN A 243 1.25 -47.93 -13.74
CA GLN A 243 1.53 -47.97 -15.18
C GLN A 243 3.01 -47.69 -15.53
N THR A 244 3.68 -46.78 -14.82
CA THR A 244 5.12 -46.52 -14.98
C THR A 244 5.97 -47.65 -14.40
N GLU A 245 5.48 -48.32 -13.35
CA GLU A 245 6.12 -49.49 -12.74
C GLU A 245 5.74 -50.83 -13.41
N PHE A 246 4.79 -50.83 -14.36
CA PHE A 246 4.47 -51.98 -15.21
C PHE A 246 5.55 -52.21 -16.29
N LYS A 247 6.82 -52.31 -15.86
CA LYS A 247 7.62 -53.42 -16.36
C LYS A 247 6.88 -54.66 -15.88
N LEU A 248 6.55 -55.60 -16.78
CA LEU A 248 5.97 -56.92 -16.45
C LEU A 248 6.29 -57.26 -14.99
N THR A 249 5.29 -57.32 -14.10
CA THR A 249 5.49 -57.65 -12.69
C THR A 249 6.56 -58.73 -12.62
N SER A 250 7.57 -58.56 -11.76
CA SER A 250 8.71 -59.46 -11.68
C SER A 250 8.26 -60.94 -11.66
N GLY A 251 7.08 -61.25 -11.11
CA GLY A 251 6.42 -62.56 -11.19
C GLY A 251 6.03 -63.04 -12.60
N THR A 252 5.42 -62.21 -13.45
CA THR A 252 5.00 -62.59 -14.82
C THR A 252 6.19 -62.71 -15.77
N ASN A 253 7.20 -61.84 -15.65
CA ASN A 253 8.43 -61.97 -16.44
C ASN A 253 9.29 -63.15 -15.96
N LYS A 254 9.29 -63.46 -14.65
CA LYS A 254 9.90 -64.67 -14.08
C LYS A 254 9.20 -65.97 -14.50
N LEU A 255 7.96 -65.92 -15.00
CA LEU A 255 7.28 -67.09 -15.58
C LEU A 255 7.65 -67.28 -17.05
N ARG A 256 7.99 -66.20 -17.78
CA ARG A 256 8.44 -66.27 -19.17
C ARG A 256 9.81 -66.91 -19.29
N THR A 257 10.77 -66.51 -18.45
CA THR A 257 12.16 -66.97 -18.55
C THR A 257 12.36 -68.47 -18.39
N PRO A 258 11.74 -69.20 -17.43
CA PRO A 258 11.94 -70.65 -17.31
C PRO A 258 11.27 -71.41 -18.45
N ILE A 259 10.11 -70.96 -18.95
CA ILE A 259 9.43 -71.62 -20.08
C ILE A 259 10.24 -71.39 -21.36
N ALA A 260 10.68 -70.16 -21.61
CA ALA A 260 11.52 -69.85 -22.78
C ALA A 260 12.88 -70.58 -22.70
N LEU A 261 13.50 -70.67 -21.54
CA LEU A 261 14.73 -71.42 -21.32
C LEU A 261 14.51 -72.94 -21.51
N ALA A 262 13.40 -73.48 -21.00
CA ALA A 262 13.04 -74.89 -21.19
C ALA A 262 12.80 -75.21 -22.67
N MET A 263 12.12 -74.32 -23.41
CA MET A 263 11.86 -74.51 -24.84
C MET A 263 13.10 -74.30 -25.70
N LEU A 264 13.93 -73.31 -25.39
CA LEU A 264 15.25 -73.16 -26.03
C LEU A 264 16.15 -74.35 -25.72
N GLY A 265 16.13 -74.86 -24.48
CA GLY A 265 16.85 -76.07 -24.08
C GLY A 265 16.37 -77.29 -24.85
N LEU A 266 15.05 -77.46 -25.00
CA LEU A 266 14.45 -78.55 -25.77
C LEU A 266 14.79 -78.46 -27.26
N ILE A 267 14.74 -77.25 -27.85
CA ILE A 267 15.19 -77.00 -29.22
C ILE A 267 16.68 -77.34 -29.36
N ALA A 268 17.53 -76.88 -28.42
CA ALA A 268 18.95 -77.17 -28.42
C ALA A 268 19.24 -78.67 -28.32
N VAL A 269 18.51 -79.40 -27.47
CA VAL A 269 18.61 -80.87 -27.36
C VAL A 269 18.25 -81.54 -28.68
N PHE A 270 17.15 -81.16 -29.34
CA PHE A 270 16.80 -81.73 -30.64
C PHE A 270 17.80 -81.39 -31.74
N VAL A 271 18.37 -80.18 -31.74
CA VAL A 271 19.41 -79.77 -32.69
C VAL A 271 20.71 -80.56 -32.46
N VAL A 272 21.13 -80.73 -31.21
CA VAL A 272 22.32 -81.52 -30.85
C VAL A 272 22.13 -83.00 -31.18
N LEU A 273 20.97 -83.58 -30.82
CA LEU A 273 20.64 -84.97 -31.14
C LEU A 273 20.53 -85.20 -32.66
N SER A 274 19.97 -84.24 -33.39
CA SER A 274 19.98 -84.26 -34.86
C SER A 274 21.41 -84.21 -35.40
N GLY A 275 22.29 -83.38 -34.83
CA GLY A 275 23.71 -83.33 -35.21
C GLY A 275 24.45 -84.66 -35.00
N PHE A 276 24.26 -85.30 -33.84
CA PHE A 276 24.80 -86.63 -33.57
C PHE A 276 24.22 -87.69 -34.51
N SER A 277 22.92 -87.64 -34.76
CA SER A 277 22.24 -88.56 -35.66
C SER A 277 22.73 -88.43 -37.11
N ILE A 278 23.05 -87.21 -37.59
CA ILE A 278 23.68 -86.99 -38.90
C ILE A 278 25.06 -87.65 -38.95
N ARG A 279 25.86 -87.52 -37.89
CA ARG A 279 27.18 -88.16 -37.80
C ARG A 279 27.07 -89.68 -37.80
N ASP A 280 26.15 -90.25 -37.01
CA ASP A 280 25.92 -91.69 -36.94
C ASP A 280 25.39 -92.23 -38.27
N PHE A 281 24.50 -91.48 -38.93
CA PHE A 281 24.01 -91.80 -40.26
C PHE A 281 25.13 -91.80 -41.30
N TYR A 282 26.03 -90.81 -41.26
CA TYR A 282 27.20 -90.74 -42.15
C TYR A 282 28.17 -91.92 -41.92
N HIS A 283 28.48 -92.25 -40.66
CA HIS A 283 29.28 -93.43 -40.34
C HIS A 283 28.63 -94.74 -40.81
N ALA A 284 27.31 -94.90 -40.61
CA ALA A 284 26.57 -96.06 -41.09
C ALA A 284 26.57 -96.16 -42.63
N LEU A 285 26.56 -95.02 -43.33
CA LEU A 285 26.66 -94.96 -44.79
C LEU A 285 28.03 -95.44 -45.29
N THR A 286 29.12 -95.06 -44.61
CA THR A 286 30.49 -95.45 -45.00
C THR A 286 30.81 -96.93 -44.76
N LEU A 287 30.13 -97.59 -43.81
CA LEU A 287 30.35 -99.00 -43.45
C LEU A 287 29.48 -99.99 -44.25
N ASN A 288 28.63 -99.51 -45.16
CA ASN A 288 27.82 -100.27 -46.14
C ASN A 288 26.98 -101.44 -45.56
N ASN A 289 26.48 -101.31 -44.32
CA ASN A 289 25.56 -102.26 -43.70
C ASN A 289 24.11 -101.80 -43.89
N THR A 290 23.39 -102.40 -44.85
CA THR A 290 22.01 -102.01 -45.24
C THR A 290 20.98 -102.14 -44.12
N SER A 291 21.12 -103.10 -43.22
CA SER A 291 20.24 -103.28 -42.06
C SER A 291 20.52 -102.29 -40.92
N ALA A 292 21.70 -101.66 -40.87
CA ALA A 292 22.07 -100.69 -39.84
C ALA A 292 21.67 -99.24 -40.19
N LEU A 293 21.18 -98.98 -41.41
CA LEU A 293 20.81 -97.64 -41.89
C LEU A 293 19.40 -97.18 -41.52
N TRP A 294 18.46 -98.11 -41.30
CA TRP A 294 17.06 -97.77 -41.01
C TRP A 294 16.88 -97.10 -39.64
N ILE A 295 17.61 -97.56 -38.63
CA ILE A 295 17.56 -97.01 -37.27
C ILE A 295 18.03 -95.53 -37.21
N PRO A 296 19.21 -95.16 -37.75
CA PRO A 296 19.64 -93.76 -37.77
C PRO A 296 18.77 -92.89 -38.71
N GLY A 297 18.23 -93.45 -39.80
CA GLY A 297 17.32 -92.72 -40.69
C GLY A 297 16.01 -92.30 -40.01
N ILE A 298 15.36 -93.22 -39.29
CA ILE A 298 14.15 -92.90 -38.52
C ILE A 298 14.46 -91.89 -37.41
N LYS A 299 15.58 -92.06 -36.68
CA LYS A 299 16.02 -91.09 -35.67
C LYS A 299 16.18 -89.69 -36.24
N GLN A 300 16.79 -89.56 -37.43
CA GLN A 300 16.98 -88.28 -38.09
C GLN A 300 15.67 -87.58 -38.43
N ILE A 301 14.69 -88.33 -38.95
CA ILE A 301 13.36 -87.80 -39.26
C ILE A 301 12.69 -87.31 -37.97
N VAL A 302 12.67 -88.15 -36.93
CA VAL A 302 12.03 -87.81 -35.65
C VAL A 302 12.68 -86.57 -35.02
N TYR A 303 14.02 -86.47 -35.02
CA TYR A 303 14.70 -85.29 -34.45
C TYR A 303 14.52 -84.02 -35.29
N SER A 304 14.49 -84.13 -36.62
CA SER A 304 14.28 -82.98 -37.51
C SER A 304 12.85 -82.42 -37.39
N PHE A 305 11.84 -83.31 -37.41
CA PHE A 305 10.45 -82.91 -37.17
C PHE A 305 10.24 -82.41 -35.74
N GLY A 306 10.91 -83.02 -34.75
CA GLY A 306 10.91 -82.54 -33.37
C GLY A 306 11.46 -81.12 -33.22
N ALA A 307 12.58 -80.82 -33.89
CA ALA A 307 13.18 -79.49 -33.88
C ALA A 307 12.27 -78.44 -34.54
N VAL A 308 11.77 -78.70 -35.74
CA VAL A 308 10.88 -77.77 -36.47
C VAL A 308 9.57 -77.58 -35.71
N GLY A 309 8.97 -78.66 -35.20
CA GLY A 309 7.75 -78.60 -34.39
C GLY A 309 7.92 -77.78 -33.11
N SER A 310 9.07 -77.91 -32.44
CA SER A 310 9.37 -77.15 -31.23
C SER A 310 9.55 -75.65 -31.49
N ILE A 311 10.18 -75.29 -32.63
CA ILE A 311 10.32 -73.89 -33.05
C ILE A 311 8.96 -73.28 -33.38
N LEU A 312 8.12 -73.96 -34.17
CA LEU A 312 6.79 -73.47 -34.51
C LEU A 312 5.89 -73.32 -33.28
N PHE A 313 5.97 -74.26 -32.34
CA PHE A 313 5.27 -74.16 -31.06
C PHE A 313 5.73 -72.94 -30.26
N TYR A 314 7.05 -72.70 -30.19
CA TYR A 314 7.61 -71.56 -29.47
C TYR A 314 7.17 -70.23 -30.08
N ILE A 315 7.18 -70.09 -31.41
CA ILE A 315 6.70 -68.88 -32.10
C ILE A 315 5.21 -68.66 -31.81
N ARG A 316 4.38 -69.70 -31.92
CA ARG A 316 2.93 -69.61 -31.64
C ARG A 316 2.67 -69.23 -30.18
N TRP A 317 3.41 -69.81 -29.24
CA TRP A 317 3.32 -69.46 -27.83
C TRP A 317 3.70 -68.00 -27.58
N GLN A 318 4.78 -67.53 -28.20
CA GLN A 318 5.27 -66.16 -28.06
C GLN A 318 4.25 -65.14 -28.62
N ASN A 319 3.67 -65.41 -29.80
CA ASN A 319 2.64 -64.55 -30.38
C ASN A 319 1.39 -64.47 -29.51
N ARG A 320 0.89 -65.62 -29.02
CA ARG A 320 -0.29 -65.66 -28.15
C ARG A 320 -0.06 -64.92 -26.84
N TRP A 321 1.13 -65.06 -26.27
CA TRP A 321 1.51 -64.35 -25.05
C TRP A 321 1.51 -62.83 -25.29
N PHE A 322 2.11 -62.36 -26.39
CA PHE A 322 2.10 -60.94 -26.74
C PHE A 322 0.69 -60.39 -26.97
N GLU A 323 -0.16 -61.14 -27.68
CA GLU A 323 -1.54 -60.76 -27.94
C GLU A 323 -2.33 -60.57 -26.63
N GLN A 324 -2.23 -61.54 -25.70
CA GLN A 324 -2.88 -61.46 -24.39
C GLN A 324 -2.40 -60.24 -23.57
N HIS A 325 -1.11 -59.90 -23.63
CA HIS A 325 -0.59 -58.73 -22.92
C HIS A 325 -1.01 -57.42 -23.56
N SER A 326 -0.98 -57.33 -24.89
CA SER A 326 -1.44 -56.13 -25.60
C SER A 326 -2.91 -55.82 -25.29
N LEU A 327 -3.76 -56.85 -25.24
CA LEU A 327 -5.18 -56.70 -24.87
C LEU A 327 -5.35 -56.23 -23.43
N ALA A 328 -4.55 -56.75 -22.49
CA ALA A 328 -4.57 -56.30 -21.10
C ALA A 328 -4.12 -54.83 -20.98
N GLU A 329 -3.11 -54.41 -21.75
CA GLU A 329 -2.66 -53.01 -21.80
C GLU A 329 -3.73 -52.08 -22.38
N PHE A 330 -4.35 -52.47 -23.50
CA PHE A 330 -5.45 -51.68 -24.08
C PHE A 330 -6.62 -51.55 -23.11
N HIS A 331 -6.97 -52.62 -22.38
CA HIS A 331 -8.03 -52.58 -21.39
C HIS A 331 -7.70 -51.66 -20.19
N LEU A 332 -6.46 -51.69 -19.70
CA LEU A 332 -6.02 -50.76 -18.64
C LEU A 332 -6.06 -49.31 -19.11
N LYS A 333 -5.65 -49.04 -20.36
CA LYS A 333 -5.73 -47.71 -20.96
C LYS A 333 -7.15 -47.22 -21.17
N GLN A 334 -8.03 -48.11 -21.62
CA GLN A 334 -9.43 -47.79 -21.74
C GLN A 334 -10.04 -47.49 -20.36
N LEU A 335 -9.69 -48.26 -19.32
CA LEU A 335 -10.17 -48.03 -17.96
C LEU A 335 -9.69 -46.70 -17.38
N GLU A 336 -8.46 -46.27 -17.66
CA GLU A 336 -7.94 -44.96 -17.28
C GLU A 336 -8.77 -43.83 -17.91
N LEU A 337 -9.02 -43.91 -19.22
CA LEU A 337 -9.83 -42.93 -19.96
C LEU A 337 -11.29 -42.93 -19.50
N ASP A 338 -11.87 -44.11 -19.27
CA ASP A 338 -13.24 -44.24 -18.76
C ASP A 338 -13.36 -43.65 -17.35
N MET A 339 -12.35 -43.83 -16.48
CA MET A 339 -12.34 -43.23 -15.15
C MET A 339 -12.24 -41.70 -15.22
N GLU A 340 -11.42 -41.15 -16.10
CA GLU A 340 -11.34 -39.69 -16.32
C GLU A 340 -12.66 -39.13 -16.85
N ARG A 341 -13.27 -39.81 -17.82
CA ARG A 341 -14.58 -39.44 -18.39
C ARG A 341 -15.68 -39.51 -17.35
N ALA A 342 -15.75 -40.59 -16.57
CA ALA A 342 -16.70 -40.74 -15.46
C ALA A 342 -16.55 -39.62 -14.43
N SER A 343 -15.31 -39.30 -14.06
CA SER A 343 -15.02 -38.23 -13.11
C SER A 343 -15.48 -36.87 -13.64
N TRP A 344 -15.25 -36.58 -14.92
CA TRP A 344 -15.71 -35.33 -15.53
C TRP A 344 -17.24 -35.23 -15.54
N ILE A 345 -17.94 -36.33 -15.81
CA ILE A 345 -19.41 -36.38 -15.79
C ILE A 345 -19.95 -36.11 -14.38
N VAL A 346 -19.35 -36.71 -13.35
CA VAL A 346 -19.76 -36.49 -11.94
C VAL A 346 -19.47 -35.06 -11.49
N GLU A 347 -18.32 -34.50 -11.86
CA GLU A 347 -17.97 -33.12 -11.52
C GLU A 347 -18.92 -32.14 -12.21
N THR A 348 -19.16 -32.33 -13.51
CA THR A 348 -20.10 -31.51 -14.28
C THR A 348 -21.53 -31.64 -13.75
N SER A 349 -21.94 -32.83 -13.28
CA SER A 349 -23.28 -33.03 -12.69
C SER A 349 -23.47 -32.34 -11.35
N LEU A 350 -22.43 -32.32 -10.53
CA LEU A 350 -22.43 -31.60 -9.27
C LEU A 350 -22.39 -30.08 -9.49
N GLU A 351 -21.51 -29.58 -10.35
CA GLU A 351 -21.44 -28.15 -10.67
C GLU A 351 -22.74 -27.64 -11.30
N TRP A 352 -23.38 -28.43 -12.16
CA TRP A 352 -24.67 -28.08 -12.73
C TRP A 352 -25.78 -28.06 -11.68
N ASN A 353 -25.79 -29.03 -10.76
CA ASN A 353 -26.75 -29.08 -9.66
C ASN A 353 -26.56 -27.92 -8.69
N ASP A 354 -25.33 -27.57 -8.34
CA ASP A 354 -25.01 -26.46 -7.44
C ASP A 354 -25.33 -25.09 -8.08
N ALA A 355 -25.10 -24.93 -9.39
CA ALA A 355 -25.33 -23.66 -10.08
C ALA A 355 -26.80 -23.41 -10.49
N LYS A 356 -27.57 -24.46 -10.77
CA LYS A 356 -28.93 -24.34 -11.32
C LYS A 356 -30.03 -25.02 -10.47
N GLY A 357 -29.67 -25.73 -9.41
CA GLY A 357 -30.61 -26.41 -8.50
C GLY A 357 -31.40 -27.57 -9.13
N ASN A 358 -31.08 -27.96 -10.37
CA ASN A 358 -31.77 -28.99 -11.14
C ASN A 358 -30.80 -30.08 -11.60
N SER A 359 -31.28 -31.31 -11.74
CA SER A 359 -30.51 -32.42 -12.28
C SER A 359 -30.17 -32.20 -13.77
N ILE A 360 -29.03 -32.74 -14.20
CA ILE A 360 -28.63 -32.73 -15.63
C ILE A 360 -29.72 -33.44 -16.47
N PRO A 361 -30.08 -32.90 -17.65
CA PRO A 361 -31.01 -33.57 -18.57
C PRO A 361 -30.56 -35.02 -18.87
N PRO A 362 -31.46 -36.00 -18.72
CA PRO A 362 -31.09 -37.43 -18.81
C PRO A 362 -30.50 -37.80 -20.17
N GLU A 363 -30.91 -37.11 -21.24
CA GLU A 363 -30.39 -37.30 -22.61
C GLU A 363 -28.89 -36.97 -22.72
N LEU A 364 -28.42 -35.93 -22.01
CA LEU A 364 -27.01 -35.55 -22.00
C LEU A 364 -26.19 -36.53 -21.14
N LEU A 365 -26.73 -36.95 -20.00
CA LEU A 365 -26.08 -37.92 -19.12
C LEU A 365 -25.93 -39.29 -19.81
N ASP A 366 -26.95 -39.74 -20.54
CA ASP A 366 -26.90 -40.97 -21.33
C ASP A 366 -25.86 -40.88 -22.45
N SER A 367 -25.81 -39.76 -23.18
CA SER A 367 -24.80 -39.55 -24.23
C SER A 367 -23.36 -39.55 -23.69
N LEU A 368 -23.14 -38.99 -22.51
CA LEU A 368 -21.83 -38.89 -21.88
C LEU A 368 -21.41 -40.18 -21.18
N SER A 369 -22.34 -40.97 -20.66
CA SER A 369 -22.06 -42.25 -19.98
C SER A 369 -22.00 -43.45 -20.95
N ARG A 370 -22.41 -43.28 -22.21
CA ARG A 370 -22.38 -44.34 -23.22
C ARG A 370 -20.97 -44.93 -23.41
N ASN A 371 -20.86 -46.26 -23.39
CA ASN A 371 -19.64 -47.07 -23.52
C ASN A 371 -18.64 -46.98 -22.35
N LEU A 372 -19.02 -46.35 -21.23
CA LEU A 372 -18.18 -46.32 -20.03
C LEU A 372 -18.03 -47.75 -19.46
N PHE A 373 -16.81 -48.20 -19.22
CA PHE A 373 -16.49 -49.51 -18.63
C PHE A 373 -17.04 -50.73 -19.40
N THR A 374 -17.43 -50.55 -20.66
CA THR A 374 -17.88 -51.66 -21.50
C THR A 374 -16.65 -52.27 -22.16
N PRO A 375 -16.35 -53.57 -21.94
CA PRO A 375 -15.23 -54.22 -22.61
C PRO A 375 -15.50 -54.25 -24.11
N GLN A 376 -14.88 -53.35 -24.87
CA GLN A 376 -14.91 -53.36 -26.33
C GLN A 376 -13.82 -54.32 -26.81
N GLY A 377 -14.14 -55.60 -26.76
CA GLY A 377 -13.27 -56.66 -27.23
C GLY A 377 -14.04 -57.95 -27.31
N GLU A 378 -14.06 -58.56 -28.48
CA GLU A 378 -14.52 -59.91 -28.69
C GLU A 378 -13.81 -60.81 -27.66
N LYS A 379 -14.59 -61.51 -26.81
CA LYS A 379 -14.03 -62.41 -25.81
C LYS A 379 -13.18 -63.43 -26.56
N VAL A 380 -11.86 -63.34 -26.44
CA VAL A 380 -10.96 -64.36 -26.96
C VAL A 380 -11.44 -65.69 -26.38
N GLU A 381 -11.89 -66.57 -27.26
CA GLU A 381 -12.56 -67.83 -26.95
C GLU A 381 -11.77 -68.59 -25.87
N ASN A 382 -12.47 -68.96 -24.80
CA ASN A 382 -11.87 -69.52 -23.59
C ASN A 382 -11.00 -70.75 -23.89
N LEU A 383 -9.83 -70.75 -23.25
CA LEU A 383 -8.90 -71.87 -23.00
C LEU A 383 -9.33 -73.27 -23.50
N VAL A 384 -9.13 -73.57 -24.79
CA VAL A 384 -9.04 -74.97 -25.25
C VAL A 384 -7.59 -75.42 -25.04
N HIS A 385 -7.40 -76.45 -24.22
CA HIS A 385 -6.09 -77.02 -23.92
C HIS A 385 -5.44 -77.52 -25.24
N PRO A 386 -4.12 -77.39 -25.45
CA PRO A 386 -3.49 -77.84 -26.71
C PRO A 386 -3.68 -79.34 -26.97
N ALA A 387 -3.90 -80.14 -25.92
CA ALA A 387 -4.31 -81.54 -26.03
C ALA A 387 -5.71 -81.71 -26.63
N ASP A 388 -6.65 -80.80 -26.30
CA ASP A 388 -8.00 -80.78 -26.88
C ASP A 388 -8.00 -80.21 -28.31
N GLN A 389 -7.06 -79.32 -28.66
CA GLN A 389 -6.85 -78.92 -30.06
C GLN A 389 -6.21 -80.03 -30.90
N LEU A 390 -5.34 -80.86 -30.34
CA LEU A 390 -4.84 -82.06 -31.03
C LEU A 390 -5.92 -83.14 -31.12
N ALA A 391 -6.69 -83.36 -30.05
CA ALA A 391 -7.81 -84.29 -30.06
C ALA A 391 -8.90 -83.84 -31.03
N SER A 392 -9.21 -82.55 -31.11
CA SER A 392 -10.15 -81.99 -32.09
C SER A 392 -9.56 -81.82 -33.49
N ALA A 393 -8.25 -81.71 -33.69
CA ALA A 393 -7.65 -81.78 -35.02
C ALA A 393 -7.60 -83.22 -35.56
N ILE A 394 -7.42 -84.21 -34.68
CA ILE A 394 -7.42 -85.63 -35.01
C ILE A 394 -8.87 -86.17 -35.13
N MET A 395 -9.79 -85.77 -34.26
CA MET A 395 -11.23 -86.10 -34.34
C MET A 395 -12.02 -85.20 -35.29
N GLY A 396 -11.56 -83.98 -35.55
CA GLY A 396 -12.25 -82.94 -36.33
C GLY A 396 -11.77 -82.81 -37.77
N THR A 397 -11.25 -83.90 -38.35
CA THR A 397 -11.20 -84.07 -39.82
C THR A 397 -12.59 -84.18 -40.48
N ALA A 398 -13.66 -83.87 -39.75
CA ALA A 398 -15.03 -83.83 -40.24
C ALA A 398 -15.82 -82.67 -39.56
N SER A 399 -15.39 -81.42 -39.73
CA SER A 399 -16.22 -80.28 -39.33
C SER A 399 -17.30 -79.99 -40.39
N MET A 400 -18.54 -80.05 -39.94
CA MET A 400 -19.76 -79.71 -40.67
C MET A 400 -19.69 -78.26 -41.14
N VAL A 401 -19.69 -78.05 -42.46
CA VAL A 401 -19.64 -76.71 -43.04
C VAL A 401 -21.08 -76.20 -43.18
N LYS A 402 -21.45 -75.20 -42.38
CA LYS A 402 -22.68 -74.41 -42.55
C LYS A 402 -22.36 -73.17 -43.38
N LEU A 403 -22.70 -73.20 -44.67
CA LEU A 403 -22.62 -72.03 -45.53
C LEU A 403 -23.99 -71.38 -45.60
N LYS A 404 -24.08 -70.13 -45.14
CA LYS A 404 -25.26 -69.29 -45.30
C LYS A 404 -25.13 -68.54 -46.63
N THR A 405 -25.87 -68.95 -47.65
CA THR A 405 -25.98 -68.21 -48.92
C THR A 405 -27.40 -67.66 -49.06
N GLY A 406 -27.53 -66.35 -48.88
CA GLY A 406 -28.84 -65.67 -48.87
C GLY A 406 -29.79 -66.18 -47.77
N ASN A 407 -31.03 -66.47 -48.14
CA ASN A 407 -32.12 -66.84 -47.22
C ASN A 407 -32.26 -68.35 -46.96
N THR A 408 -31.31 -69.17 -47.41
CA THR A 408 -31.35 -70.63 -47.21
C THR A 408 -30.10 -71.12 -46.48
N GLU A 409 -30.31 -71.85 -45.39
CA GLU A 409 -29.24 -72.52 -44.64
C GLU A 409 -29.11 -73.94 -45.17
N VAL A 410 -27.96 -74.25 -45.80
CA VAL A 410 -27.66 -75.60 -46.30
C VAL A 410 -26.68 -76.26 -45.33
N GLU A 411 -27.15 -77.30 -44.66
CA GLU A 411 -26.31 -78.16 -43.81
C GLU A 411 -25.72 -79.31 -44.64
N ILE A 412 -24.40 -79.31 -44.84
CA ILE A 412 -23.71 -80.39 -45.53
C ILE A 412 -23.05 -81.31 -44.49
N ASP A 413 -23.63 -82.50 -44.30
CA ASP A 413 -23.12 -83.55 -43.41
C ASP A 413 -22.27 -84.57 -44.20
N PRO A 414 -20.95 -84.65 -43.99
CA PRO A 414 -20.06 -85.54 -44.74
C PRO A 414 -20.29 -87.03 -44.43
N ARG A 415 -20.98 -87.40 -43.34
CA ARG A 415 -21.36 -88.80 -43.07
C ARG A 415 -22.39 -89.31 -44.07
N LYS A 416 -23.28 -88.43 -44.56
CA LYS A 416 -24.24 -88.77 -45.62
C LYS A 416 -23.56 -88.88 -46.98
N LEU A 417 -22.56 -88.04 -47.26
CA LEU A 417 -21.77 -88.13 -48.50
C LEU A 417 -20.93 -89.41 -48.60
N ARG A 418 -20.41 -89.93 -47.47
CA ARG A 418 -19.68 -91.21 -47.46
C ARG A 418 -20.61 -92.41 -47.65
N LYS A 419 -21.84 -92.39 -47.12
CA LYS A 419 -22.86 -93.42 -47.40
C LYS A 419 -23.30 -93.38 -48.87
N VAL A 420 -23.54 -92.19 -49.42
CA VAL A 420 -23.92 -92.03 -50.84
C VAL A 420 -22.79 -92.47 -51.78
N LYS A 421 -21.52 -92.20 -51.45
CA LYS A 421 -20.38 -92.71 -52.25
C LYS A 421 -20.28 -94.24 -52.18
N THR A 422 -20.56 -94.84 -51.01
CA THR A 422 -20.53 -96.30 -50.85
C THR A 422 -21.71 -96.99 -51.53
N GLU A 423 -22.89 -96.35 -51.60
CA GLU A 423 -24.08 -96.83 -52.34
C GLU A 423 -23.96 -96.66 -53.86
N ILE A 424 -23.15 -95.69 -54.33
CA ILE A 424 -22.84 -95.52 -55.76
C ILE A 424 -21.76 -96.52 -56.21
N ASP A 425 -20.77 -96.84 -55.36
CA ASP A 425 -19.72 -97.82 -55.67
C ASP A 425 -20.23 -99.28 -55.61
N THR A 426 -21.33 -99.58 -54.89
CA THR A 426 -21.98 -100.91 -54.92
C THR A 426 -22.96 -101.11 -56.08
N ASN A 427 -23.33 -100.05 -56.81
CA ASN A 427 -24.24 -100.13 -57.96
C ASN A 427 -23.50 -99.97 -59.32
N ASN A 428 -22.16 -99.97 -59.28
CA ASN A 428 -21.27 -99.93 -60.45
C ASN A 428 -20.11 -100.93 -60.29
N GLN A 429 -20.44 -102.21 -60.06
CA GLN A 429 -19.60 -103.32 -60.50
C GLN A 429 -20.42 -104.12 -61.53
N PRO A 430 -19.87 -104.41 -62.73
CA PRO A 430 -20.53 -105.30 -63.69
C PRO A 430 -20.67 -106.73 -63.15
#